data_AF-A0A849F872-F1
#
_entry.id   AF-A0A849F872-F1
#
_cell.length_a   1.000
_cell.length_b   1.000
_cell.length_c   1.000
_cell.angle_alpha   90.00
_cell.angle_beta   90.00
_cell.angle_gamma   90.00
#
_symmetry.space_group_name_H-M   'P 1'
#
loop_
_entity.id
_entity.type
_entity.pdbx_description
1 polymer ?
#
loop_
_entity_poly.entity_id
_entity_poly.type
_entity_poly.pdbx_seq_one_letter_code
_entity_poly.pdbx_strand_id
1 'polypeptide(L)'
;LFHLTGTAMELFKVSAGSWSYPEPGLFKLMGVPLFSGFMYASVGSYIARAIRVFDMRFAPYPPIWMTFVLGVAIYINFFAHHFLPDIRIALFIATVVLFARTRVWFRIDGSAYWMPMPLSAFLAAGFLWIAENIGTATGTWIYSGQIPGEMVNFAKLGSWYLLLYVAFATVTVVSREALSRDPLDPRRKRL
;
A
#
# COMPACT_ATOMS: atom_id res chain seq x y z
N LEU A 1 -12.56 6.58 -3.97
CA LEU A 1 -11.22 6.32 -4.55
C LEU A 1 -10.78 4.87 -4.34
N PHE A 2 -10.55 4.41 -3.10
CA PHE A 2 -10.12 3.01 -2.84
C PHE A 2 -11.03 1.92 -3.40
N HIS A 3 -12.36 2.08 -3.30
CA HIS A 3 -13.30 1.13 -3.91
C HIS A 3 -13.02 0.96 -5.42
N LEU A 4 -12.85 2.08 -6.13
CA LEU A 4 -12.63 2.06 -7.58
C LEU A 4 -11.24 1.53 -7.95
N THR A 5 -10.19 2.00 -7.28
CA THR A 5 -8.81 1.57 -7.58
C THR A 5 -8.58 0.10 -7.24
N GLY A 6 -9.16 -0.39 -6.15
CA GLY A 6 -9.12 -1.80 -5.77
C GLY A 6 -9.90 -2.67 -6.74
N THR A 7 -11.17 -2.34 -7.00
CA THR A 7 -12.02 -3.12 -7.92
C THR A 7 -11.47 -3.17 -9.34
N ALA A 8 -10.94 -2.06 -9.87
CA ALA A 8 -10.34 -2.05 -11.20
C ALA A 8 -9.11 -2.99 -11.31
N MET A 9 -8.29 -3.06 -10.25
CA MET A 9 -7.14 -3.97 -10.21
C MET A 9 -7.57 -5.43 -10.16
N GLU A 10 -8.57 -5.76 -9.34
CA GLU A 10 -9.14 -7.11 -9.27
C GLU A 10 -9.70 -7.56 -10.62
N LEU A 11 -10.52 -6.73 -11.26
CA LEU A 11 -11.14 -7.05 -12.56
C LEU A 11 -10.08 -7.35 -13.63
N PHE A 12 -9.01 -6.55 -13.66
CA PHE A 12 -7.89 -6.80 -14.58
C PHE A 12 -7.12 -8.07 -14.22
N LYS A 13 -6.80 -8.28 -12.94
CA LYS A 13 -5.94 -9.39 -12.54
C LYS A 13 -6.63 -10.74 -12.62
N VAL A 14 -7.94 -10.81 -12.34
CA VAL A 14 -8.77 -11.99 -12.57
C VAL A 14 -8.88 -12.27 -14.07
N SER A 15 -9.12 -11.26 -14.91
CA SER A 15 -9.21 -11.46 -16.37
C SER A 15 -7.86 -11.84 -17.01
N ALA A 16 -6.74 -11.37 -16.46
CA ALA A 16 -5.38 -11.76 -16.86
C ALA A 16 -4.90 -13.10 -16.27
N GLY A 17 -5.77 -13.83 -15.55
CA GLY A 17 -5.44 -15.15 -14.97
C GLY A 17 -4.40 -15.12 -13.85
N SER A 18 -4.19 -13.97 -13.20
CA SER A 18 -3.22 -13.85 -12.11
C SER A 18 -3.66 -14.59 -10.84
N TRP A 19 -4.98 -14.64 -10.62
CA TRP A 19 -5.66 -15.46 -9.60
C TRP A 19 -7.14 -15.57 -9.95
N SER A 20 -7.88 -16.39 -9.19
CA SER A 20 -9.33 -16.58 -9.36
C SER A 20 -10.02 -16.69 -8.01
N TYR A 21 -11.31 -16.35 -7.98
CA TYR A 21 -12.19 -16.66 -6.86
C TYR A 21 -13.03 -17.90 -7.21
N PRO A 22 -12.58 -19.13 -6.88
CA PRO A 22 -13.16 -20.37 -7.39
C PRO A 22 -14.56 -20.67 -6.82
N GLU A 23 -14.82 -20.23 -5.60
CA GLU A 23 -16.07 -20.52 -4.89
C GLU A 23 -17.29 -19.87 -5.56
N PRO A 24 -18.44 -20.56 -5.69
CA PRO A 24 -19.67 -19.95 -6.17
C PRO A 24 -20.05 -18.71 -5.35
N GLY A 25 -20.57 -17.66 -5.99
CA GLY A 25 -20.97 -16.45 -5.29
C GLY A 25 -22.03 -15.66 -6.04
N LEU A 26 -23.08 -15.25 -5.33
CA LEU A 26 -24.20 -14.47 -5.89
C LEU A 26 -23.80 -13.05 -6.27
N PHE A 27 -22.93 -12.42 -5.48
CA PHE A 27 -22.50 -11.03 -5.63
C PHE A 27 -21.12 -10.94 -6.26
N LYS A 28 -21.00 -11.42 -7.51
CA LYS A 28 -19.79 -11.28 -8.34
C LYS A 28 -20.06 -10.45 -9.58
N LEU A 29 -19.10 -9.64 -9.96
CA LEU A 29 -19.06 -8.94 -11.24
C LEU A 29 -17.81 -9.39 -12.00
N MET A 30 -17.98 -9.98 -13.18
CA MET A 30 -16.87 -10.50 -14.01
C MET A 30 -15.89 -11.40 -13.23
N GLY A 31 -16.42 -12.27 -12.36
CA GLY A 31 -15.62 -13.18 -11.53
C GLY A 31 -15.05 -12.57 -10.25
N VAL A 32 -15.18 -11.25 -10.04
CA VAL A 32 -14.71 -10.54 -8.85
C VAL A 32 -15.85 -10.34 -7.84
N PRO A 33 -15.69 -10.72 -6.56
CA PRO A 33 -16.68 -10.43 -5.54
C PRO A 33 -16.86 -8.93 -5.32
N LEU A 34 -18.11 -8.46 -5.23
CA LEU A 34 -18.42 -7.03 -5.02
C LEU A 34 -17.87 -6.48 -3.70
N PHE A 35 -17.67 -7.33 -2.68
CA PHE A 35 -17.09 -6.92 -1.41
C PHE A 35 -15.60 -6.57 -1.49
N SER A 36 -14.88 -6.99 -2.53
CA SER A 36 -13.44 -6.73 -2.69
C SER A 36 -13.12 -5.24 -2.65
N GLY A 37 -13.92 -4.40 -3.33
CA GLY A 37 -13.77 -2.95 -3.30
C GLY A 37 -13.90 -2.37 -1.89
N PHE A 38 -14.81 -2.92 -1.09
CA PHE A 38 -14.98 -2.54 0.32
C PHE A 38 -13.78 -2.99 1.18
N MET A 39 -13.21 -4.17 0.91
CA MET A 39 -11.97 -4.60 1.56
C MET A 39 -10.83 -3.64 1.27
N TYR A 40 -10.64 -3.20 0.02
CA TYR A 40 -9.61 -2.20 -0.30
C TYR A 40 -9.87 -0.86 0.39
N ALA A 41 -11.13 -0.43 0.50
CA ALA A 41 -11.49 0.79 1.23
C ALA A 41 -11.20 0.70 2.74
N SER A 42 -11.27 -0.50 3.32
CA SER A 42 -10.90 -0.72 4.71
C SER A 42 -9.41 -0.41 4.96
N VAL A 43 -8.52 -0.70 4.00
CA VAL A 43 -7.09 -0.37 4.08
C VAL A 43 -6.86 1.15 4.12
N GLY A 44 -7.51 1.89 3.22
CA GLY A 44 -7.45 3.36 3.24
C GLY A 44 -7.97 3.95 4.56
N SER A 45 -9.06 3.37 5.07
CA SER A 45 -9.67 3.78 6.35
C SER A 45 -8.74 3.49 7.54
N TYR A 46 -8.07 2.33 7.52
CA TYR A 46 -7.06 1.97 8.50
C TYR A 46 -5.90 2.95 8.50
N ILE A 47 -5.31 3.26 7.34
CA ILE A 47 -4.20 4.23 7.25
C ILE A 47 -4.65 5.60 7.75
N ALA A 48 -5.80 6.10 7.29
CA ALA A 48 -6.32 7.40 7.74
C ALA A 48 -6.62 7.44 9.24
N ARG A 49 -7.00 6.30 9.83
CA ARG A 49 -7.22 6.17 11.28
C ARG A 49 -5.90 6.07 12.04
N ALA A 50 -4.93 5.31 11.55
CA ALA A 50 -3.59 5.21 12.14
C ALA A 50 -2.92 6.58 12.20
N ILE A 51 -3.03 7.38 11.13
CA ILE A 51 -2.53 8.76 11.09
C ILE A 51 -3.13 9.60 12.23
N ARG A 52 -4.44 9.49 12.47
CA ARG A 52 -5.11 10.24 13.53
C ARG A 52 -4.80 9.74 14.93
N VAL A 53 -4.81 8.42 15.14
CA VAL A 53 -4.61 7.80 16.45
C VAL A 53 -3.19 8.02 16.96
N PHE A 54 -2.20 7.89 16.08
CA PHE A 54 -0.79 8.05 16.46
C PHE A 54 -0.26 9.47 16.22
N ASP A 55 -1.13 10.44 15.94
CA ASP A 55 -0.75 11.84 15.62
C ASP A 55 0.40 11.87 14.60
N MET A 56 0.25 11.12 13.51
CA MET A 56 1.32 10.93 12.56
C MET A 56 1.55 12.19 11.74
N ARG A 57 2.81 12.59 11.62
CA ARG A 57 3.21 13.70 10.76
C ARG A 57 4.36 13.29 9.84
N PHE A 58 4.27 13.70 8.58
CA PHE A 58 5.24 13.36 7.54
C PHE A 58 6.01 14.61 7.15
N ALA A 59 7.30 14.68 7.52
CA ALA A 59 8.09 15.90 7.36
C ALA A 59 9.61 15.65 7.27
N PRO A 60 10.34 16.43 6.48
CA PRO A 60 9.84 17.23 5.36
C PRO A 60 9.25 16.33 4.26
N TYR A 61 8.09 16.71 3.73
CA TYR A 61 7.36 15.99 2.70
C TYR A 61 7.60 16.61 1.33
N PRO A 62 7.86 15.81 0.27
CA PRO A 62 8.00 16.33 -1.09
C PRO A 62 6.71 17.02 -1.55
N PRO A 63 6.75 17.85 -2.60
CA PRO A 63 5.52 18.35 -3.21
C PRO A 63 4.54 17.20 -3.49
N ILE A 64 3.29 17.34 -3.02
CA ILE A 64 2.30 16.24 -3.05
C ILE A 64 2.04 15.68 -4.46
N TRP A 65 2.20 16.50 -5.50
CA TRP A 65 2.07 16.06 -6.89
C TRP A 65 3.08 14.96 -7.25
N MET A 66 4.29 14.98 -6.68
CA MET A 66 5.30 13.95 -6.91
C MET A 66 4.82 12.59 -6.38
N THR A 67 4.15 12.58 -5.22
CA THR A 67 3.52 11.38 -4.66
C THR A 67 2.43 10.83 -5.57
N PHE A 68 1.59 11.69 -6.15
CA PHE A 68 0.56 11.26 -7.10
C PHE A 68 1.17 10.70 -8.38
N VAL A 69 2.18 11.35 -8.96
CA VAL A 69 2.89 10.84 -10.15
C VAL A 69 3.50 9.47 -9.87
N LEU A 70 4.20 9.31 -8.73
CA LEU A 70 4.75 8.02 -8.33
C LEU A 70 3.67 6.96 -8.12
N GLY A 71 2.58 7.30 -7.41
CA GLY A 71 1.47 6.38 -7.17
C GLY A 71 0.79 5.92 -8.46
N VAL A 72 0.58 6.82 -9.41
CA VAL A 72 0.02 6.49 -10.73
C VAL A 72 1.00 5.62 -11.53
N ALA A 73 2.30 5.95 -11.55
CA ALA A 73 3.31 5.15 -12.24
C ALA A 73 3.41 3.73 -11.68
N ILE A 74 3.37 3.59 -10.35
CA ILE A 74 3.30 2.28 -9.67
C ILE A 74 2.04 1.54 -10.12
N TYR A 75 0.87 2.18 -10.00
CA TYR A 75 -0.41 1.55 -10.32
C TYR A 75 -0.41 1.05 -11.77
N ILE A 76 -0.02 1.90 -12.73
CA ILE A 76 0.09 1.53 -14.15
C ILE A 76 1.07 0.38 -14.35
N ASN A 77 2.24 0.36 -13.69
CA ASN A 77 3.18 -0.76 -13.81
C ASN A 77 2.54 -2.10 -13.40
N PHE A 78 1.64 -2.12 -12.42
CA PHE A 78 0.93 -3.35 -12.04
C PHE A 78 -0.04 -3.88 -13.10
N PHE A 79 -0.53 -3.02 -14.02
CA PHE A 79 -1.27 -3.46 -15.20
C PHE A 79 -0.33 -3.78 -16.36
N ALA A 80 0.62 -2.88 -16.61
CA ALA A 80 1.46 -2.88 -17.80
C ALA A 80 2.53 -3.98 -17.80
N HIS A 81 3.03 -4.46 -16.64
CA HIS A 81 4.05 -5.51 -16.62
C HIS A 81 3.60 -6.84 -17.22
N HIS A 82 2.30 -7.01 -17.49
CA HIS A 82 1.79 -8.14 -18.24
C HIS A 82 2.17 -8.06 -19.73
N PHE A 83 2.45 -6.86 -20.24
CA PHE A 83 2.73 -6.58 -21.66
C PHE A 83 4.09 -5.90 -21.90
N LEU A 84 4.64 -5.23 -20.89
CA LEU A 84 5.88 -4.45 -20.94
C LEU A 84 6.88 -4.92 -19.87
N PRO A 85 8.17 -4.56 -19.98
CA PRO A 85 9.15 -4.84 -18.94
C PRO A 85 8.72 -4.28 -17.58
N ASP A 86 8.92 -5.09 -16.53
CA ASP A 86 8.60 -4.70 -15.16
C ASP A 86 9.63 -3.71 -14.61
N ILE A 87 9.24 -2.44 -14.45
CA ILE A 87 10.12 -1.35 -14.00
C ILE A 87 10.15 -1.18 -12.48
N ARG A 88 9.77 -2.21 -11.71
CA ARG A 88 9.73 -2.17 -10.23
C ARG A 88 11.03 -1.67 -9.59
N ILE A 89 12.20 -2.05 -10.12
CA ILE A 89 13.49 -1.59 -9.60
C ILE A 89 13.60 -0.06 -9.67
N ALA A 90 13.22 0.55 -10.80
CA ALA A 90 13.21 1.99 -10.95
C ALA A 90 12.21 2.66 -9.98
N LEU A 91 11.05 2.04 -9.76
CA LEU A 91 10.04 2.52 -8.83
C LEU A 91 10.51 2.43 -7.36
N PHE A 92 11.23 1.37 -6.97
CA PHE A 92 11.86 1.28 -5.64
C PHE A 92 12.92 2.36 -5.43
N ILE A 93 13.74 2.63 -6.45
CA ILE A 93 14.73 3.71 -6.38
C ILE A 93 14.01 5.05 -6.24
N ALA A 94 12.93 5.27 -7.00
CA ALA A 94 12.14 6.50 -6.92
C ALA A 94 11.51 6.72 -5.54
N THR A 95 10.99 5.68 -4.89
CA THR A 95 10.44 5.82 -3.52
C THR A 95 11.53 6.23 -2.53
N VAL A 96 12.71 5.63 -2.60
CA VAL A 96 13.84 5.98 -1.74
C VAL A 96 14.29 7.41 -2.01
N VAL A 97 14.52 7.78 -3.27
CA VAL A 97 15.00 9.13 -3.64
C VAL A 97 14.02 10.22 -3.22
N LEU A 98 12.72 10.05 -3.47
CA LEU A 98 11.70 11.05 -3.15
C LEU A 98 11.50 11.22 -1.64
N PHE A 99 11.58 10.12 -0.88
CA PHE A 99 11.23 10.10 0.54
C PHE A 99 12.41 9.88 1.48
N ALA A 100 13.66 9.87 1.00
CA ALA A 100 14.86 9.68 1.82
C ALA A 100 14.96 10.67 2.98
N ARG A 101 14.45 11.89 2.78
CA ARG A 101 14.42 12.95 3.80
C ARG A 101 13.14 12.96 4.62
N THR A 102 12.09 12.28 4.17
CA THR A 102 10.80 12.29 4.85
C THR A 102 10.83 11.38 6.06
N ARG A 103 10.61 11.99 7.23
CA ARG A 103 10.44 11.28 8.49
C ARG A 103 8.96 11.16 8.79
N VAL A 104 8.57 9.96 9.22
CA VAL A 104 7.26 9.67 9.79
C VAL A 104 7.39 9.83 11.29
N TRP A 105 6.88 10.94 11.82
CA TRP A 105 6.76 11.17 13.24
C TRP A 105 5.44 10.58 13.73
N PHE A 106 5.45 9.98 14.91
CA PHE A 106 4.26 9.39 15.53
C PHE A 106 4.41 9.37 17.04
N ARG A 107 3.30 9.27 17.77
CA ARG A 107 3.27 9.27 19.24
C ARG A 107 2.78 7.94 19.79
N ILE A 108 3.47 7.43 20.80
CA ILE A 108 3.03 6.28 21.61
C ILE A 108 3.14 6.70 23.06
N ASP A 109 2.04 6.61 23.80
CA ASP A 109 1.96 6.96 25.22
C ASP A 109 2.58 8.34 25.55
N GLY A 110 2.22 9.34 24.74
CA GLY A 110 2.73 10.72 24.87
C GLY A 110 4.15 10.96 24.33
N SER A 111 4.97 9.91 24.18
CA SER A 111 6.33 9.99 23.66
C SER A 111 6.37 10.05 22.14
N ALA A 112 7.18 10.96 21.60
CA ALA A 112 7.33 11.14 20.15
C ALA A 112 8.48 10.29 19.60
N TYR A 113 8.19 9.52 18.56
CA TYR A 113 9.13 8.67 17.84
C TYR A 113 9.13 9.06 16.37
N TRP A 114 10.19 8.66 15.65
CA TRP A 114 10.23 8.81 14.21
C TRP A 114 10.95 7.67 13.52
N MET A 115 10.59 7.46 12.26
CA MET A 115 11.32 6.56 11.36
C MET A 115 11.34 7.13 9.92
N PRO A 116 12.32 6.77 9.08
CA PRO A 116 12.29 7.13 7.66
C PRO A 116 11.05 6.55 6.97
N MET A 117 10.45 7.31 6.05
CA MET A 117 9.24 6.87 5.34
C MET A 117 9.44 5.56 4.55
N PRO A 118 10.54 5.38 3.79
CA PRO A 118 10.80 4.09 3.13
C PRO A 118 10.88 2.91 4.11
N LEU A 119 11.45 3.13 5.30
CA LEU A 119 11.52 2.09 6.33
C LEU A 119 10.12 1.76 6.88
N SER A 120 9.29 2.76 7.13
CA SER A 120 7.90 2.57 7.57
C SER A 120 7.11 1.72 6.56
N ALA A 121 7.20 2.06 5.27
CA ALA A 121 6.55 1.30 4.21
C ALA A 121 7.09 -0.14 4.09
N PHE A 122 8.40 -0.33 4.25
CA PHE A 122 9.02 -1.66 4.25
C PHE A 122 8.53 -2.53 5.41
N LEU A 123 8.50 -1.99 6.63
CA LEU A 123 8.00 -2.71 7.80
C LEU A 123 6.52 -3.09 7.65
N ALA A 124 5.68 -2.15 7.19
CA ALA A 124 4.27 -2.41 6.92
C ALA A 124 4.08 -3.48 5.82
N ALA A 125 4.88 -3.43 4.75
CA ALA A 125 4.88 -4.47 3.71
C ALA A 125 5.32 -5.83 4.24
N GLY A 126 6.26 -5.87 5.18
CA GLY A 126 6.66 -7.06 5.91
C GLY A 126 5.49 -7.70 6.66
N PHE A 127 4.73 -6.92 7.43
CA PHE A 127 3.53 -7.42 8.11
C PHE A 127 2.45 -7.89 7.14
N LEU A 128 2.25 -7.20 6.02
CA LEU A 128 1.34 -7.65 4.96
C LEU A 128 1.80 -8.98 4.35
N TRP A 129 3.10 -9.15 4.11
CA TRP A 129 3.64 -10.42 3.60
C TRP A 129 3.49 -11.56 4.62
N ILE A 130 3.63 -11.29 5.92
CA ILE A 130 3.35 -12.29 6.96
C ILE A 130 1.85 -12.66 6.94
N ALA A 131 0.96 -11.66 6.88
CA ALA A 131 -0.48 -11.90 6.78
C ALA A 131 -0.86 -12.68 5.51
N GLU A 132 -0.15 -12.42 4.40
CA GLU A 132 -0.29 -13.15 3.14
C GLU A 132 0.04 -14.63 3.32
N ASN A 133 1.16 -14.95 3.97
CA ASN A 133 1.55 -16.33 4.25
C ASN A 133 0.49 -17.05 5.12
N ILE A 134 -0.05 -16.36 6.14
CA ILE A 134 -1.14 -16.89 6.96
C ILE A 134 -2.37 -17.15 6.08
N GLY A 135 -2.77 -16.19 5.25
CA GLY A 135 -3.92 -16.33 4.35
C GLY A 135 -3.80 -17.51 3.38
N THR A 136 -2.60 -17.72 2.82
CA THR A 136 -2.33 -18.88 1.96
C THR A 136 -2.28 -20.20 2.73
N ALA A 137 -1.74 -20.20 3.96
CA ALA A 137 -1.67 -21.38 4.81
C ALA A 137 -3.05 -21.82 5.32
N THR A 138 -3.97 -20.88 5.55
CA THR A 138 -5.36 -21.16 5.95
C THR A 138 -6.29 -21.45 4.76
N GLY A 139 -5.82 -21.34 3.52
CA GLY A 139 -6.60 -21.61 2.32
C GLY A 139 -7.62 -20.52 1.96
N THR A 140 -7.47 -19.30 2.46
CA THR A 140 -8.40 -18.18 2.16
C THR A 140 -8.29 -17.77 0.69
N TRP A 141 -7.09 -17.85 0.12
CA TRP A 141 -6.80 -17.81 -1.32
C TRP A 141 -5.45 -18.50 -1.58
N ILE A 142 -5.19 -18.89 -2.83
CA ILE A 142 -3.95 -19.58 -3.24
C ILE A 142 -3.45 -18.95 -4.54
N TYR A 143 -2.14 -18.71 -4.66
CA TYR A 143 -1.56 -18.25 -5.92
C TYR A 143 -1.51 -19.38 -6.95
N SER A 144 -1.73 -19.04 -8.22
CA SER A 144 -1.54 -20.00 -9.32
C SER A 144 -0.13 -20.57 -9.30
N GLY A 145 -0.01 -21.90 -9.21
CA GLY A 145 1.26 -22.62 -9.14
C GLY A 145 1.92 -22.70 -7.76
N GLN A 146 1.32 -22.14 -6.70
CA GLN A 146 1.84 -22.28 -5.34
C GLN A 146 1.45 -23.63 -4.74
N ILE A 147 2.43 -24.34 -4.18
CA ILE A 147 2.19 -25.63 -3.52
C ILE A 147 1.69 -25.36 -2.08
N PRO A 148 0.68 -26.09 -1.59
CA PRO A 148 0.23 -25.96 -0.20
C PRO A 148 1.40 -26.13 0.80
N GLY A 149 1.56 -25.16 1.70
CA GLY A 149 2.67 -25.13 2.66
C GLY A 149 3.95 -24.43 2.16
N GLU A 150 4.01 -24.03 0.89
CA GLU A 150 5.10 -23.21 0.37
C GLU A 150 4.97 -21.76 0.83
N MET A 151 6.06 -21.18 1.32
CA MET A 151 6.10 -19.76 1.67
C MET A 151 5.86 -18.88 0.45
N VAL A 152 5.10 -17.81 0.64
CA VAL A 152 4.81 -16.85 -0.42
C VAL A 152 6.09 -16.18 -0.88
N ASN A 153 6.33 -16.18 -2.20
CA ASN A 153 7.55 -15.62 -2.80
C ASN A 153 7.84 -14.18 -2.31
N PHE A 154 9.09 -13.91 -1.95
CA PHE A 154 9.56 -12.59 -1.50
C PHE A 154 9.28 -11.45 -2.49
N ALA A 155 9.15 -11.73 -3.79
CA ALA A 155 8.74 -10.74 -4.78
C ALA A 155 7.36 -10.11 -4.48
N LYS A 156 6.49 -10.81 -3.72
CA LYS A 156 5.21 -10.26 -3.26
C LYS A 156 5.40 -9.18 -2.19
N LEU A 157 6.43 -9.28 -1.36
CA LEU A 157 6.79 -8.22 -0.41
C LEU A 157 7.08 -6.89 -1.12
N GLY A 158 7.86 -6.94 -2.21
CA GLY A 158 8.11 -5.77 -3.05
C GLY A 158 6.82 -5.21 -3.68
N SER A 159 5.85 -6.07 -3.95
CA SER A 159 4.55 -5.64 -4.48
C SER A 159 3.74 -4.88 -3.43
N TRP A 160 3.66 -5.41 -2.20
CA TRP A 160 3.01 -4.75 -1.07
C TRP A 160 3.67 -3.42 -0.74
N TYR A 161 5.00 -3.37 -0.76
CA TYR A 161 5.76 -2.13 -0.54
C TYR A 161 5.33 -1.02 -1.49
N LEU A 162 5.25 -1.29 -2.80
CA LEU A 162 4.84 -0.28 -3.78
C LEU A 162 3.35 0.07 -3.69
N LEU A 163 2.48 -0.92 -3.47
CA LEU A 163 1.04 -0.68 -3.32
C LEU A 163 0.71 0.16 -2.09
N LEU A 164 1.53 0.10 -1.03
CA LEU A 164 1.40 1.01 0.11
C LEU A 164 1.59 2.48 -0.29
N TYR A 165 2.43 2.79 -1.28
CA TYR A 165 2.54 4.16 -1.80
C TYR A 165 1.29 4.59 -2.58
N VAL A 166 0.66 3.68 -3.33
CA VAL A 166 -0.62 3.95 -4.01
C VAL A 166 -1.72 4.22 -3.00
N ALA A 167 -1.81 3.38 -1.97
CA ALA A 167 -2.76 3.55 -0.87
C ALA A 167 -2.50 4.87 -0.14
N PHE A 168 -1.25 5.14 0.22
CA PHE A 168 -0.86 6.36 0.92
C PHE A 168 -1.18 7.61 0.09
N ALA A 169 -0.83 7.63 -1.21
CA ALA A 169 -1.16 8.72 -2.13
C ALA A 169 -2.67 9.01 -2.19
N THR A 170 -3.50 7.98 -2.06
CA THR A 170 -4.96 8.16 -2.02
C THR A 170 -5.42 8.76 -0.68
N VAL A 171 -4.82 8.33 0.43
CA VAL A 171 -5.14 8.84 1.77
C VAL A 171 -4.68 10.29 1.97
N THR A 172 -3.57 10.70 1.35
CA THR A 172 -3.10 12.09 1.46
C THR A 172 -4.13 13.11 0.96
N VAL A 173 -5.08 12.72 0.10
CA VAL A 173 -6.19 13.57 -0.33
C VAL A 173 -7.02 14.06 0.85
N VAL A 174 -7.24 13.21 1.86
CA VAL A 174 -8.08 13.47 3.05
C VAL A 174 -7.27 13.69 4.33
N SER A 175 -5.96 13.45 4.30
CA SER A 175 -5.05 13.63 5.45
C SER A 175 -3.93 14.63 5.13
N ARG A 176 -4.25 15.69 4.38
CA ARG A 176 -3.27 16.70 3.94
C ARG A 176 -2.56 17.41 5.11
N GLU A 177 -3.28 17.63 6.20
CA GLU A 177 -2.75 18.29 7.40
C GLU A 177 -1.60 17.50 8.03
N ALA A 178 -1.55 16.18 7.84
CA ALA A 178 -0.44 15.36 8.33
C ALA A 178 0.87 15.60 7.57
N LEU A 179 0.85 16.30 6.42
CA LEU A 179 2.01 16.53 5.57
C LEU A 179 2.58 17.93 5.81
N SER A 180 3.88 18.02 6.10
CA SER A 180 4.59 19.30 6.23
C SER A 180 5.76 19.36 5.25
N ARG A 181 5.87 20.44 4.47
CA ARG A 181 7.02 20.66 3.59
C ARG A 181 8.28 21.01 4.38
N ASP A 182 8.10 21.66 5.51
CA ASP A 182 9.18 22.04 6.40
C ASP A 182 9.47 20.91 7.40
N PRO A 183 10.74 20.74 7.81
CA PRO A 183 11.08 19.82 8.89
C PRO A 183 10.32 20.16 10.18
N LEU A 184 9.87 19.13 10.90
CA LEU A 184 9.23 19.33 12.20
C LEU A 184 10.28 19.54 13.29
N ASP A 185 10.05 20.53 14.16
CA ASP A 185 10.82 20.69 15.39
C ASP A 185 10.18 19.85 16.52
N PRO A 186 10.83 18.79 17.00
CA PRO A 186 10.29 17.93 18.06
C PRO A 186 10.07 18.65 19.40
N ARG A 187 10.58 19.88 19.57
CA ARG A 187 10.41 20.69 20.79
C ARG A 187 9.10 21.48 20.83
N ARG A 188 8.35 21.58 19.73
CA ARG A 188 7.01 22.21 19.75
C ARG A 188 6.02 21.26 20.42
N LYS A 189 5.52 21.66 21.59
CA LYS A 189 4.54 20.91 22.42
C LYS A 189 3.18 20.66 21.75
N ARG A 190 2.93 21.25 20.58
CA ARG A 190 1.81 20.92 19.71
C ARG A 190 2.38 20.56 18.33
N LEU A 191 2.20 19.29 17.96
CA LEU A 191 2.07 18.90 16.56
C LEU A 191 0.62 19.13 16.15
#